data_AF-A0A0Q5V658-F1
#
_entry.id   AF-A0A0Q5V658-F1
#
_cell.length_a   1.000
_cell.length_b   1.000
_cell.length_c   1.000
_cell.angle_alpha   90.00
_cell.angle_beta   90.00
_cell.angle_gamma   90.00
#
_symmetry.space_group_name_H-M   'P 1'
#
loop_
_entity.id
_entity.type
_entity.pdbx_description
1 polymer ?
#
loop_
_entity_poly.entity_id
_entity_poly.type
_entity_poly.pdbx_seq_one_letter_code
_entity_poly.pdbx_strand_id
1 'polypeptide(L)'
;MTTPLTDVLEAVQAFVAKGYDHEYRVKHSTLVDLELGSTIEACTIRVDAALRLESGDDGEDASNIYAITDPATGHRGLLIDAFDVFHEICPRDLSERLVADRETVAARDRDAPTKHGLRKVFKDEFHRDPERYVLREGFPDFPSCPFGGGFSILGFDTAEQDYVWLVTSIIRDPRLIRVPYQGEDVNSDE
;
A
#
# COMPACT_ATOMS: atom_id res chain seq x y z
N MET A 1 -23.72 15.62 -5.59
CA MET A 1 -23.61 14.94 -4.28
C MET A 1 -22.18 15.15 -3.84
N THR A 2 -21.95 15.79 -2.70
CA THR A 2 -20.61 16.00 -2.15
C THR A 2 -20.10 14.66 -1.62
N THR A 3 -19.16 14.04 -2.31
CA THR A 3 -18.48 12.83 -1.83
C THR A 3 -17.85 13.15 -0.47
N PRO A 4 -18.11 12.38 0.59
CA PRO A 4 -17.47 12.62 1.88
C PRO A 4 -15.96 12.49 1.71
N LEU A 5 -15.23 13.52 2.12
CA LEU A 5 -13.77 13.48 2.14
C LEU A 5 -13.34 12.57 3.30
N THR A 6 -12.71 11.45 2.99
CA THR A 6 -12.29 10.42 3.96
C THR A 6 -10.77 10.34 4.00
N ASP A 7 -10.20 10.23 5.21
CA ASP A 7 -8.77 9.94 5.40
C ASP A 7 -8.52 8.42 5.41
N VAL A 8 -7.40 7.95 4.85
CA VAL A 8 -7.08 6.52 4.81
C VAL A 8 -7.01 5.92 6.21
N LEU A 9 -6.40 6.63 7.18
CA LEU A 9 -6.30 6.17 8.57
C LEU A 9 -7.68 6.11 9.23
N GLU A 10 -8.55 7.10 8.97
CA GLU A 10 -9.93 7.10 9.47
C GLU A 10 -10.72 5.90 8.92
N ALA A 11 -10.58 5.60 7.63
CA ALA A 11 -11.21 4.44 7.00
C ALA A 11 -10.70 3.11 7.59
N VAL A 12 -9.39 2.96 7.78
CA VAL A 12 -8.79 1.78 8.43
C VAL A 12 -9.34 1.61 9.84
N GLN A 13 -9.31 2.67 10.66
CA GLN A 13 -9.82 2.64 12.03
C GLN A 13 -11.32 2.28 12.08
N ALA A 14 -12.12 2.75 11.12
CA ALA A 14 -13.54 2.43 11.02
C ALA A 14 -13.78 0.94 10.69
N PHE A 15 -12.93 0.29 9.91
CA PHE A 15 -13.01 -1.16 9.68
C PHE A 15 -12.50 -1.95 10.87
N VAL A 16 -11.38 -1.55 11.49
CA VAL A 16 -10.89 -2.20 12.72
C VAL A 16 -11.97 -2.18 13.81
N ALA A 17 -12.67 -1.06 13.99
CA ALA A 17 -13.79 -0.96 14.93
C ALA A 17 -14.99 -1.90 14.60
N LYS A 18 -15.09 -2.40 13.37
CA LYS A 18 -16.08 -3.40 12.93
C LYS A 18 -15.57 -4.85 13.05
N GLY A 19 -14.36 -5.03 13.60
CA GLY A 19 -13.74 -6.34 13.82
C GLY A 19 -12.96 -6.87 12.62
N TYR A 20 -12.43 -6.00 11.75
CA TYR A 20 -11.41 -6.37 10.76
C TYR A 20 -10.03 -6.08 11.36
N ASP A 21 -9.57 -6.96 12.23
CA ASP A 21 -8.38 -6.78 13.08
C ASP A 21 -7.18 -7.63 12.66
N HIS A 22 -7.33 -8.48 11.64
CA HIS A 22 -6.21 -9.17 10.99
C HIS A 22 -5.57 -8.30 9.89
N GLU A 23 -4.26 -8.43 9.71
CA GLU A 23 -3.49 -7.85 8.62
C GLU A 23 -3.28 -8.89 7.52
N TYR A 24 -3.84 -8.61 6.35
CA TYR A 24 -3.68 -9.45 5.17
C TYR A 24 -2.66 -8.84 4.22
N ARG A 25 -1.77 -9.67 3.68
CA ARG A 25 -0.79 -9.27 2.65
C ARG A 25 -0.74 -10.23 1.49
N VAL A 26 -0.45 -9.69 0.32
CA VAL A 26 -0.08 -10.50 -0.83
C VAL A 26 1.43 -10.76 -0.78
N LYS A 27 1.82 -12.04 -0.70
CA LYS A 27 3.22 -12.50 -0.75
C LYS A 27 3.31 -13.63 -1.76
N HIS A 28 4.29 -13.60 -2.67
CA HIS A 28 4.46 -14.65 -3.69
C HIS A 28 3.16 -15.00 -4.43
N SER A 29 2.37 -13.97 -4.77
CA SER A 29 1.08 -14.11 -5.45
C SER A 29 0.00 -14.87 -4.65
N THR A 30 0.15 -14.99 -3.32
CA THR A 30 -0.89 -15.54 -2.44
C THR A 30 -1.29 -14.55 -1.37
N LEU A 31 -2.55 -14.59 -0.94
CA LEU A 31 -3.01 -13.82 0.21
C LEU A 31 -2.60 -14.54 1.48
N VAL A 32 -2.05 -13.82 2.45
CA VAL A 32 -1.53 -14.36 3.71
C VAL A 32 -2.10 -13.58 4.87
N ASP A 33 -2.62 -14.30 5.85
CA ASP A 33 -2.95 -13.79 7.19
C ASP A 33 -1.65 -13.68 7.98
N LEU A 34 -1.25 -12.47 8.38
CA LEU A 34 0.03 -12.28 9.07
C LEU A 34 -0.01 -12.69 10.54
N GLU A 35 -1.16 -12.57 11.18
CA GLU A 35 -1.36 -12.93 12.58
C GLU A 35 -1.22 -14.44 12.76
N LEU A 36 -1.72 -15.21 11.79
CA LEU A 36 -1.67 -16.67 11.83
C LEU A 36 -0.52 -17.27 11.00
N GLY A 37 0.08 -16.50 10.10
CA GLY A 37 1.06 -16.97 9.12
C GLY A 37 0.47 -17.93 8.08
N SER A 38 -0.86 -18.03 7.98
CA SER A 38 -1.55 -18.96 7.08
C SER A 38 -1.84 -18.34 5.72
N THR A 39 -1.73 -19.14 4.66
CA THR A 39 -2.17 -18.73 3.33
C THR A 39 -3.69 -18.83 3.22
N ILE A 40 -4.30 -17.80 2.63
CA ILE A 40 -5.72 -17.73 2.33
C ILE A 40 -5.90 -17.99 0.83
N GLU A 41 -6.80 -18.91 0.48
CA GLU A 41 -7.13 -19.21 -0.90
C GLU A 41 -7.94 -18.06 -1.52
N ALA A 42 -7.36 -17.36 -2.50
CA ALA A 42 -7.99 -16.19 -3.12
C ALA A 42 -9.40 -16.46 -3.70
N CYS A 43 -9.67 -17.70 -4.12
CA CYS A 43 -10.97 -18.10 -4.67
C CYS A 43 -12.08 -18.21 -3.62
N THR A 44 -11.73 -18.33 -2.34
CA THR A 44 -12.70 -18.57 -1.27
C THR A 44 -13.03 -17.31 -0.48
N ILE A 45 -12.21 -16.25 -0.59
CA ILE A 45 -12.43 -15.02 0.16
C ILE A 45 -13.75 -14.34 -0.20
N ARG A 46 -14.32 -13.65 0.79
CA ARG A 46 -15.40 -12.70 0.60
C ARG A 46 -14.88 -11.30 0.83
N VAL A 47 -14.95 -10.45 -0.18
CA VAL A 47 -14.67 -9.01 -0.06
C VAL A 47 -15.95 -8.36 0.46
N ASP A 48 -15.93 -7.91 1.71
CA ASP A 48 -17.09 -7.28 2.35
C ASP A 48 -17.20 -5.79 2.01
N ALA A 49 -16.06 -5.15 1.75
CA ALA A 49 -15.99 -3.78 1.24
C ALA A 49 -14.65 -3.56 0.53
N ALA A 50 -14.65 -2.71 -0.49
CA ALA A 50 -13.46 -2.26 -1.19
C ALA A 50 -13.54 -0.75 -1.41
N LEU A 51 -12.55 -0.01 -0.89
CA LEU A 51 -12.47 1.44 -1.01
C LEU A 51 -11.21 1.82 -1.79
N ARG A 52 -11.35 2.74 -2.74
CA ARG A 52 -10.26 3.46 -3.38
C ARG A 52 -10.32 4.92 -2.93
N LEU A 53 -9.30 5.36 -2.20
CA LEU A 53 -9.17 6.73 -1.75
C LEU A 53 -8.20 7.47 -2.68
N GLU A 54 -8.74 8.37 -3.52
CA GLU A 54 -7.95 9.13 -4.49
C GLU A 54 -7.56 10.50 -3.95
N SER A 55 -6.30 10.84 -4.13
CA SER A 55 -5.68 12.11 -3.78
C SER A 55 -4.85 12.63 -4.97
N GLY A 56 -4.66 13.95 -5.05
CA GLY A 56 -4.04 14.60 -6.20
C GLY A 56 -5.03 14.95 -7.32
N ASP A 57 -4.52 15.63 -8.36
CA ASP A 57 -5.28 15.91 -9.58
C ASP A 57 -5.48 14.59 -10.35
N ASP A 58 -6.69 14.35 -10.86
CA ASP A 58 -7.03 13.15 -11.65
C ASP A 58 -6.64 11.78 -11.04
N GLY A 59 -6.51 11.69 -9.71
CA GLY A 59 -6.15 10.44 -9.02
C GLY A 59 -4.67 10.04 -9.16
N GLU A 60 -3.78 11.02 -9.28
CA GLU A 60 -2.32 10.82 -9.34
C GLU A 60 -1.72 10.01 -8.18
N ASP A 61 -2.41 9.96 -7.04
CA ASP A 61 -2.04 9.23 -5.83
C ASP A 61 -3.26 8.54 -5.23
N ALA A 62 -3.23 7.23 -5.06
CA ALA A 62 -4.37 6.50 -4.51
C ALA A 62 -3.93 5.44 -3.51
N SER A 63 -4.81 5.17 -2.54
CA SER A 63 -4.69 4.03 -1.64
C SER A 63 -5.94 3.18 -1.72
N ASN A 64 -5.80 1.86 -1.71
CA ASN A 64 -6.94 0.95 -1.67
C ASN A 64 -7.00 0.24 -0.31
N ILE A 65 -8.21 0.07 0.22
CA ILE A 65 -8.49 -0.71 1.43
C ILE A 65 -9.50 -1.77 1.06
N TYR A 66 -9.18 -3.03 1.34
CA TYR A 66 -10.08 -4.16 1.15
C TYR A 66 -10.37 -4.80 2.50
N ALA A 67 -11.63 -4.79 2.90
CA ALA A 67 -12.13 -5.49 4.07
C ALA A 67 -12.57 -6.90 3.63
N ILE A 68 -11.90 -7.91 4.14
CA ILE A 68 -12.01 -9.29 3.66
C ILE A 68 -12.38 -10.21 4.82
N THR A 69 -13.38 -11.05 4.61
CA THR A 69 -13.65 -12.23 5.46
C THR A 69 -13.10 -13.47 4.77
N ASP A 70 -12.32 -14.27 5.50
CA ASP A 70 -12.01 -15.65 5.12
C ASP A 70 -13.14 -16.57 5.62
N PRO A 71 -13.97 -17.15 4.73
CA PRO A 71 -15.08 -18.00 5.17
C PRO A 71 -14.64 -19.32 5.81
N ALA A 72 -13.42 -19.78 5.58
CA ALA A 72 -12.93 -21.04 6.14
C ALA A 72 -12.68 -20.93 7.65
N THR A 73 -12.17 -19.79 8.10
CA THR A 73 -11.85 -19.51 9.50
C THR A 73 -12.87 -18.59 10.18
N GLY A 74 -13.60 -17.80 9.39
CA GLY A 74 -14.47 -16.73 9.87
C GLY A 74 -13.71 -15.45 10.27
N HIS A 75 -12.38 -15.44 10.12
CA HIS A 75 -11.55 -14.27 10.42
C HIS A 75 -11.76 -13.16 9.42
N ARG A 76 -11.52 -11.94 9.90
CA ARG A 76 -11.74 -10.72 9.15
C ARG A 76 -10.50 -9.86 9.23
N GLY A 77 -10.03 -9.42 8.08
CA GLY A 77 -8.81 -8.64 7.99
C GLY A 77 -8.86 -7.56 6.93
N LEU A 78 -7.83 -6.73 6.96
CA LEU A 78 -7.60 -5.65 6.02
C LEU A 78 -6.42 -6.00 5.12
N LEU A 79 -6.64 -5.91 3.82
CA LEU A 79 -5.58 -5.80 2.83
C LEU A 79 -5.50 -4.34 2.39
N ILE A 80 -4.34 -3.72 2.60
CA ILE A 80 -4.13 -2.29 2.32
C ILE A 80 -3.09 -2.13 1.21
N ASP A 81 -3.51 -1.54 0.10
CA ASP A 81 -2.65 -1.09 -0.99
C ASP A 81 -2.34 0.39 -0.80
N ALA A 82 -1.28 0.69 -0.07
CA ALA A 82 -0.96 2.07 0.27
C ALA A 82 -0.68 2.92 -0.99
N PHE A 83 -0.17 2.31 -2.06
CA PHE A 83 0.37 2.99 -3.25
C PHE A 83 -0.40 2.72 -4.55
N ASP A 84 -1.50 1.96 -4.50
CA ASP A 84 -2.27 1.54 -5.68
C ASP A 84 -1.43 0.76 -6.71
N VAL A 85 -0.57 -0.15 -6.26
CA VAL A 85 0.30 -0.96 -7.14
C VAL A 85 0.01 -2.45 -7.08
N PHE A 86 -0.99 -2.89 -6.30
CA PHE A 86 -1.27 -4.32 -6.17
C PHE A 86 -1.70 -5.00 -7.46
N HIS A 87 -2.32 -4.26 -8.38
CA HIS A 87 -2.71 -4.80 -9.69
C HIS A 87 -1.53 -5.36 -10.49
N GLU A 88 -0.30 -4.91 -10.21
CA GLU A 88 0.92 -5.37 -10.86
C GLU A 88 1.47 -6.67 -10.23
N ILE A 89 1.08 -6.99 -9.00
CA ILE A 89 1.70 -8.04 -8.17
C ILE A 89 0.70 -9.18 -7.87
N CYS A 90 -0.60 -8.92 -7.94
CA CYS A 90 -1.64 -9.91 -7.62
C CYS A 90 -1.92 -10.88 -8.78
N PRO A 91 -2.28 -12.14 -8.49
CA PRO A 91 -2.97 -13.00 -9.46
C PRO A 91 -4.21 -12.30 -10.00
N ARG A 92 -4.50 -12.53 -11.29
CA ARG A 92 -5.66 -11.96 -11.96
C ARG A 92 -6.96 -12.22 -11.22
N ASP A 93 -7.18 -13.47 -10.80
CA ASP A 93 -8.43 -13.90 -10.15
C ASP A 93 -8.65 -13.18 -8.79
N LEU A 94 -7.57 -12.95 -8.03
CA LEU A 94 -7.63 -12.16 -6.80
C LEU A 94 -7.91 -10.69 -7.12
N SER A 95 -7.19 -10.14 -8.10
CA SER A 95 -7.33 -8.75 -8.50
C SER A 95 -8.75 -8.41 -8.96
N GLU A 96 -9.36 -9.26 -9.80
CA GLU A 96 -10.73 -9.09 -10.29
C GLU A 96 -11.75 -9.08 -9.14
N ARG A 97 -11.58 -9.97 -8.14
CA ARG A 97 -12.44 -10.02 -6.96
C ARG A 97 -12.33 -8.78 -6.08
N LEU A 98 -11.10 -8.30 -5.85
CA LEU A 98 -10.87 -7.14 -5.01
C LEU A 98 -11.52 -5.86 -5.56
N VAL A 99 -11.63 -5.74 -6.89
CA VAL A 99 -12.15 -4.51 -7.53
C VAL A 99 -13.59 -4.58 -8.02
N ALA A 100 -14.23 -5.73 -7.98
CA ALA A 100 -15.58 -5.94 -8.54
C ALA A 100 -16.60 -4.89 -8.08
N ASP A 101 -16.60 -4.57 -6.78
CA ASP A 101 -17.53 -3.63 -6.14
C ASP A 101 -16.77 -2.47 -5.45
N ARG A 102 -15.62 -2.06 -6.00
CA ARG A 102 -14.78 -1.03 -5.38
C ARG A 102 -15.40 0.36 -5.51
N GLU A 103 -15.63 1.00 -4.37
CA GLU A 103 -16.10 2.38 -4.30
C GLU A 103 -14.93 3.36 -4.36
N THR A 104 -15.02 4.36 -5.23
CA THR A 104 -14.03 5.46 -5.30
C THR A 104 -14.49 6.66 -4.48
N VAL A 105 -13.63 7.13 -3.59
CA VAL A 105 -13.87 8.23 -2.66
C VAL A 105 -12.73 9.24 -2.77
N ALA A 106 -13.05 10.53 -2.76
CA ALA A 106 -12.03 11.57 -2.72
C ALA A 106 -11.41 11.65 -1.31
N ALA A 107 -10.09 11.66 -1.24
CA ALA A 107 -9.33 11.81 0.01
C ALA A 107 -9.07 13.29 0.35
N ARG A 108 -8.82 13.56 1.65
CA ARG A 108 -8.61 14.93 2.18
C ARG A 108 -7.26 15.54 1.81
N ASP A 109 -6.28 14.74 1.43
CA ASP A 109 -4.86 15.06 1.41
C ASP A 109 -4.31 15.40 0.02
N ARG A 110 -5.17 15.94 -0.87
CA ARG A 110 -4.83 16.24 -2.27
C ARG A 110 -3.52 17.02 -2.40
N ASP A 111 -3.45 18.17 -1.73
CA ASP A 111 -2.33 19.12 -1.81
C ASP A 111 -1.47 19.14 -0.54
N ALA A 112 -1.61 18.12 0.31
CA ALA A 112 -0.86 18.06 1.56
C ALA A 112 0.64 17.84 1.26
N PRO A 113 1.56 18.60 1.88
CA PRO A 113 3.00 18.42 1.69
C PRO A 113 3.53 17.13 2.34
N THR A 114 2.70 16.48 3.16
CA THR A 114 3.00 15.22 3.82
C THR A 114 1.85 14.25 3.68
N LYS A 115 2.17 12.96 3.70
CA LYS A 115 1.22 11.86 3.70
C LYS A 115 1.71 10.80 4.66
N HIS A 116 0.87 10.40 5.61
CA HIS A 116 1.21 9.36 6.60
C HIS A 116 2.49 9.66 7.40
N GLY A 117 2.77 10.94 7.65
CA GLY A 117 3.98 11.38 8.37
C GLY A 117 5.23 11.51 7.50
N LEU A 118 5.16 11.18 6.20
CA LEU A 118 6.26 11.25 5.25
C LEU A 118 6.10 12.48 4.35
N ARG A 119 7.22 13.06 3.92
CA ARG A 119 7.22 14.12 2.92
C ARG A 119 6.69 13.58 1.59
N LYS A 120 5.70 14.25 1.02
CA LYS A 120 5.10 13.86 -0.27
C LYS A 120 5.94 14.43 -1.41
N VAL A 121 6.30 13.59 -2.37
CA VAL A 121 7.00 13.97 -3.61
C VAL A 121 6.01 13.93 -4.75
N PHE A 122 5.79 15.09 -5.36
CA PHE A 122 4.92 15.25 -6.52
C PHE A 122 5.70 15.03 -7.82
N LYS A 123 4.96 14.77 -8.90
CA LYS A 123 5.51 14.45 -10.22
C LYS A 123 6.43 15.55 -10.76
N ASP A 124 6.07 16.82 -10.57
CA ASP A 124 6.89 17.96 -10.99
C ASP A 124 8.24 18.03 -10.25
N GLU A 125 8.31 17.57 -9.01
CA GLU A 125 9.57 17.48 -8.26
C GLU A 125 10.42 16.34 -8.82
N PHE A 126 9.84 15.15 -8.95
CA PHE A 126 10.52 13.97 -9.50
C PHE A 126 11.05 14.21 -10.93
N HIS A 127 10.30 14.92 -11.78
CA HIS A 127 10.71 15.21 -13.15
C HIS A 127 11.96 16.08 -13.28
N ARG A 128 12.28 16.90 -12.27
CA ARG A 128 13.49 17.74 -12.30
C ARG A 128 14.75 16.92 -12.07
N ASP A 129 14.64 15.86 -11.28
CA ASP A 129 15.76 14.99 -10.92
C ASP A 129 15.27 13.57 -10.57
N PRO A 130 14.97 12.74 -11.57
CA PRO A 130 14.37 11.43 -11.35
C PRO A 130 15.35 10.43 -10.71
N GLU A 131 16.66 10.63 -10.88
CA GLU A 131 17.72 9.76 -10.36
C GLU A 131 17.91 9.93 -8.84
N ARG A 132 17.45 11.05 -8.27
CA ARG A 132 17.48 11.32 -6.83
C ARG A 132 16.63 10.36 -6.01
N TYR A 133 15.55 9.82 -6.58
CA TYR A 133 14.58 9.01 -5.84
C TYR A 133 14.68 7.55 -6.25
N VAL A 134 14.58 6.67 -5.26
CA VAL A 134 14.49 5.22 -5.49
C VAL A 134 13.30 4.65 -4.73
N LEU A 135 12.75 3.54 -5.22
CA LEU A 135 11.78 2.73 -4.49
C LEU A 135 12.52 1.60 -3.78
N ARG A 136 12.60 1.67 -2.46
CA ARG A 136 13.17 0.59 -1.63
C ARG A 136 12.12 -0.47 -1.36
N GLU A 137 12.50 -1.75 -1.44
CA GLU A 137 11.62 -2.88 -1.23
C GLU A 137 12.17 -3.79 -0.11
N GLY A 138 11.38 -4.01 0.95
CA GLY A 138 11.71 -4.95 2.03
C GLY A 138 12.81 -4.51 3.00
N PHE A 139 13.17 -3.22 3.04
CA PHE A 139 14.20 -2.72 3.95
C PHE A 139 13.74 -2.75 5.42
N PRO A 140 14.63 -3.09 6.37
CA PRO A 140 14.27 -3.23 7.79
C PRO A 140 14.19 -1.89 8.54
N ASP A 141 14.75 -0.82 7.98
CA ASP A 141 14.80 0.54 8.55
C ASP A 141 13.58 1.39 8.15
N PHE A 142 12.54 0.78 7.56
CA PHE A 142 11.31 1.51 7.27
C PHE A 142 10.70 2.10 8.55
N PRO A 143 10.13 3.32 8.46
CA PRO A 143 9.39 3.90 9.57
C PRO A 143 8.12 3.10 9.85
N SER A 144 7.54 3.31 11.03
CA SER A 144 6.29 2.64 11.41
C SER A 144 5.16 2.98 10.43
N CYS A 145 4.49 1.96 9.93
CA CYS A 145 3.31 2.12 9.07
C CYS A 145 2.12 2.56 9.93
N PRO A 146 1.42 3.65 9.59
CA PRO A 146 0.31 4.15 10.41
C PRO A 146 -0.92 3.23 10.40
N PHE A 147 -0.98 2.27 9.48
CA PHE A 147 -2.12 1.36 9.31
C PHE A 147 -1.96 0.03 10.06
N GLY A 148 -0.83 -0.16 10.77
CA GLY A 148 -0.43 -1.46 11.30
C GLY A 148 0.69 -2.09 10.46
N GLY A 149 1.41 -3.03 11.08
CA GLY A 149 2.54 -3.70 10.48
C GLY A 149 3.67 -2.75 10.09
N GLY A 150 4.17 -2.91 8.87
CA GLY A 150 5.31 -2.18 8.33
C GLY A 150 5.25 -2.11 6.81
N PHE A 151 5.82 -1.06 6.22
CA PHE A 151 5.85 -0.90 4.77
C PHE A 151 6.53 -2.10 4.10
N SER A 152 6.03 -2.52 2.94
CA SER A 152 6.74 -3.48 2.07
C SER A 152 7.61 -2.76 1.06
N ILE A 153 7.21 -1.56 0.65
CA ILE A 153 7.93 -0.66 -0.24
C ILE A 153 7.81 0.78 0.28
N LEU A 154 8.84 1.59 0.06
CA LEU A 154 8.79 3.02 0.35
C LEU A 154 9.73 3.81 -0.56
N GLY A 155 9.35 5.03 -0.90
CA GLY A 155 10.24 5.95 -1.60
C GLY A 155 11.38 6.41 -0.71
N PHE A 156 12.57 6.58 -1.28
CA PHE A 156 13.73 7.07 -0.57
C PHE A 156 14.39 8.19 -1.36
N ASP A 157 14.60 9.32 -0.69
CA ASP A 157 15.32 10.47 -1.23
C ASP A 157 16.82 10.29 -0.96
N THR A 158 17.59 9.98 -2.00
CA THR A 158 19.02 9.69 -1.86
C THR A 158 19.85 10.93 -1.56
N ALA A 159 19.35 12.13 -1.83
CA ALA A 159 20.06 13.36 -1.50
C ALA A 159 19.90 13.71 -0.01
N GLU A 160 18.69 13.59 0.53
CA GLU A 160 18.40 13.90 1.95
C GLU A 160 18.61 12.69 2.88
N GLN A 161 18.76 11.49 2.33
CA GLN A 161 18.85 10.24 3.07
C GLN A 161 17.63 9.99 3.97
N ASP A 162 16.43 10.24 3.43
CA ASP A 162 15.18 10.13 4.18
C ASP A 162 14.07 9.44 3.37
N TYR A 163 13.12 8.84 4.09
CA TYR A 163 11.96 8.17 3.51
C TYR A 163 10.88 9.17 3.10
N VAL A 164 10.33 8.97 1.91
CA VAL A 164 9.36 9.87 1.29
C VAL A 164 8.17 9.11 0.72
N TRP A 165 7.03 9.79 0.65
CA TRP A 165 5.85 9.29 -0.06
C TRP A 165 5.92 9.72 -1.52
N LEU A 166 6.29 8.80 -2.41
CA LEU A 166 6.16 9.02 -3.86
C LEU A 166 4.70 8.81 -4.26
N VAL A 167 4.10 9.76 -4.97
CA VAL A 167 2.74 9.57 -5.50
C VAL A 167 2.69 8.35 -6.42
N THR A 168 1.56 7.64 -6.46
CA THR A 168 1.35 6.43 -7.29
C THR A 168 1.88 6.58 -8.71
N SER A 169 1.63 7.73 -9.34
CA SER A 169 2.08 8.00 -10.72
C SER A 169 3.61 7.92 -10.90
N ILE A 170 4.41 8.27 -9.88
CA ILE A 170 5.87 8.12 -9.88
C ILE A 170 6.28 6.66 -9.71
N ILE A 171 5.58 5.89 -8.87
CA ILE A 171 5.88 4.47 -8.63
C ILE A 171 5.73 3.64 -9.90
N ARG A 172 4.81 4.06 -10.78
CA ARG A 172 4.59 3.48 -12.11
C ARG A 172 5.52 4.06 -13.19
N ASP A 173 6.31 5.09 -12.88
CA ASP A 173 7.23 5.69 -13.85
C ASP A 173 8.41 4.75 -14.12
N PRO A 174 8.71 4.42 -15.39
CA PRO A 174 9.77 3.47 -15.72
C PRO A 174 11.18 3.97 -15.39
N ARG A 175 11.36 5.27 -15.10
CA ARG A 175 12.64 5.82 -14.66
C ARG A 175 12.91 5.57 -13.18
N LEU A 176 11.89 5.25 -12.38
CA LEU A 176 12.06 5.02 -10.95
C LEU A 176 12.81 3.70 -10.72
N ILE A 177 14.00 3.80 -10.13
CA ILE A 177 14.83 2.64 -9.83
C ILE A 177 14.26 1.92 -8.60
N ARG A 178 14.07 0.61 -8.72
CA ARG A 178 13.65 -0.27 -7.62
C ARG A 178 14.87 -0.94 -7.01
N VAL A 179 14.99 -0.86 -5.69
CA VAL A 179 16.11 -1.38 -4.92
C VAL A 179 15.56 -2.40 -3.92
N PRO A 180 15.66 -3.70 -4.20
CA PRO A 180 15.29 -4.72 -3.22
C PRO A 180 16.35 -4.82 -2.12
N TYR A 181 15.91 -5.05 -0.89
CA TYR A 181 16.81 -5.37 0.21
C TYR A 181 17.46 -6.74 -0.02
N GLN A 182 18.79 -6.78 -0.06
CA GLN A 182 19.55 -8.01 -0.33
C GLN A 182 19.97 -8.76 0.93
N GLY A 183 19.60 -8.27 2.13
CA GLY A 183 20.18 -8.75 3.38
C GLY A 183 21.58 -8.17 3.60
N GLU A 184 22.10 -8.32 4.82
CA GLU A 184 23.55 -8.32 4.97
C GLU A 184 24.03 -9.63 4.34
N ASP A 185 24.85 -9.55 3.28
CA ASP A 185 25.71 -10.67 2.92
C ASP A 185 26.55 -10.99 4.17
N VAL A 186 26.09 -11.96 4.96
CA VAL A 186 26.96 -12.64 5.91
C VAL A 186 27.95 -13.39 5.04
N ASN A 187 29.01 -12.69 4.63
CA ASN A 187 30.25 -13.31 4.20
C ASN A 187 30.66 -14.21 5.37
N SER A 188 30.23 -15.47 5.29
CA SER A 188 30.73 -16.54 6.11
C SER A 188 32.08 -16.92 5.53
N ASP A 189 33.05 -16.02 5.68
CA ASP A 189 34.46 -16.31 5.45
C ASP A 189 35.18 -16.33 6.81
N GLU A 190 35.70 -17.52 7.10
CA GLU A 190 36.49 -18.05 8.23
C GLU A 190 35.78 -18.50 9.52
#